data_AF-A0AAV9NJX1-F1
#
_entry.id   AF-A0AAV9NJX1-F1
#
_cell.length_a   1.000
_cell.length_b   1.000
_cell.length_c   1.000
_cell.angle_alpha   90.00
_cell.angle_beta   90.00
_cell.angle_gamma   90.00
#
_symmetry.space_group_name_H-M   'P 1'
#
loop_
_entity.id
_entity.type
_entity.pdbx_description
1 polymer ?
#
loop_
_entity_poly.entity_id
_entity_poly.type
_entity_poly.pdbx_seq_one_letter_code
_entity_poly.pdbx_strand_id
1 'polypeptide(L)'
;MEHKHNEEYTSVPQDVVVQVDKASDTTTNSPRLLSCPPPVPDVFQWKFLLSWRFLNPFAWFVLFCVGGPLMVYLLNYNIVNSGYVDYFNYGINVSGSAPVACDVQKTWSSWVTIFQINIRTGYISFTTAKICDVAFDLVVGRMGQAILTWMSYRVYADVFIYLAERQAVPYKIFFATTTRPTSLSSVGSYIKAIFSKKGIQIALLWTLVTVSYCLVYPTLISASTSLVGATVSAVSLPSGGTATVVDYANSAAYRLTNSNLTDKPDPWFVYTRDVNKIPPKADNIMYINGKDWGGSGSDEKFEVNRTMYIISNTTTIDAGFHYGGDFFQIDPARNKGGDSLWHNQTICMPDSNHYQWGASYELLVIIVICQILWSTAMLVVWTYACGNSATLLSGRKMGLFTAMLLLSEPLRKELDDESDAARKLPTKGKLHSEKNLRGIANTMDPVMYENSILKRVGRKGRQDDKR
;
A
#
# COMPACT_ATOMS: atom_id res chain seq x y z
N MET A 1 -8.65 18.25 48.98
CA MET A 1 -7.40 17.48 49.19
C MET A 1 -6.34 18.10 48.30
N GLU A 2 -5.68 19.12 48.85
CA GLU A 2 -4.51 19.78 48.26
C GLU A 2 -3.29 18.89 48.43
N HIS A 3 -2.50 18.70 47.37
CA HIS A 3 -1.11 18.25 47.49
C HIS A 3 -0.20 19.31 46.87
N LYS A 4 0.45 20.07 47.77
CA LYS A 4 1.60 20.93 47.47
C LYS A 4 2.83 20.04 47.30
N HIS A 5 3.51 20.14 46.16
CA HIS A 5 4.90 19.69 46.02
C HIS A 5 5.81 20.91 46.09
N ASN A 6 6.58 20.99 47.17
CA ASN A 6 7.78 21.81 47.28
C ASN A 6 8.92 21.05 46.58
N GLU A 7 9.61 21.69 45.64
CA GLU A 7 10.93 21.26 45.20
C GLU A 7 11.97 22.35 45.52
N GLU A 8 13.13 21.83 45.87
CA GLU A 8 14.17 22.38 46.71
C GLU A 8 15.24 23.07 45.84
N TYR A 9 15.45 24.36 46.08
CA TYR A 9 16.52 25.14 45.44
C TYR A 9 17.87 24.72 46.02
N THR A 10 18.66 23.98 45.25
CA THR A 10 20.08 23.73 45.55
C THR A 10 20.93 24.90 45.05
N SER A 11 21.64 25.51 45.99
CA SER A 11 22.57 26.62 45.78
C SER A 11 23.86 26.14 45.09
N VAL A 12 24.27 26.87 44.04
CA VAL A 12 25.56 26.70 43.37
C VAL A 12 26.55 27.74 43.93
N PRO A 13 27.83 27.40 44.21
CA PRO A 13 28.78 28.33 44.79
C PRO A 13 29.23 29.38 43.77
N GLN A 14 29.21 30.64 44.19
CA GLN A 14 29.98 31.73 43.59
C GLN A 14 31.46 31.55 43.95
N ASP A 15 32.33 31.75 42.96
CA ASP A 15 33.66 32.38 43.04
C ASP A 15 34.68 31.71 42.11
N VAL A 16 34.79 32.23 40.88
CA VAL A 16 36.01 32.16 40.09
C VAL A 16 36.32 33.57 39.61
N VAL A 17 37.19 34.24 40.38
CA VAL A 17 37.80 35.52 40.02
C VAL A 17 38.80 35.26 38.91
N VAL A 18 38.45 35.63 37.67
CA VAL A 18 39.40 35.67 36.55
C VAL A 18 40.08 37.04 36.57
N GLN A 19 41.36 37.05 36.92
CA GLN A 19 42.24 38.22 36.76
C GLN A 19 42.34 38.58 35.27
N VAL A 20 42.01 39.83 34.97
CA VAL A 20 42.20 40.45 33.65
C VAL A 20 43.56 41.14 33.68
N ASP A 21 44.57 40.49 33.10
CA ASP A 21 45.85 41.16 32.80
C ASP A 21 45.68 42.08 31.60
N LYS A 22 45.88 43.38 31.85
CA LYS A 22 46.07 44.41 30.82
C LYS A 22 47.48 44.28 30.26
N ALA A 23 47.61 43.78 29.03
CA ALA A 23 48.83 43.89 28.25
C ALA A 23 48.55 44.58 26.89
N SER A 24 49.05 45.81 26.82
CA SER A 24 49.67 46.50 25.68
C SER A 24 49.20 46.19 24.26
N ASP A 25 48.70 47.26 23.61
CA ASP A 25 48.68 47.46 22.15
C ASP A 25 49.96 46.96 21.46
N THR A 26 49.81 46.09 20.46
CA THR A 26 50.45 46.23 19.13
C THR A 26 49.92 45.18 18.15
N THR A 27 49.64 45.66 16.92
CA THR A 27 49.43 44.93 15.65
C THR A 27 48.29 43.89 15.56
N THR A 28 47.18 44.38 15.00
CA THR A 28 46.05 43.62 14.45
C THR A 28 46.49 42.65 13.32
N ASN A 29 46.96 41.47 13.70
CA ASN A 29 46.86 40.28 12.88
C ASN A 29 45.79 39.38 13.50
N SER A 30 44.56 39.47 12.98
CA SER A 30 43.51 38.50 13.31
C SER A 30 44.07 37.09 13.18
N PRO A 31 43.95 36.22 14.20
CA PRO A 31 44.38 34.84 14.09
C PRO A 31 43.62 34.22 12.92
N ARG A 32 44.33 33.99 11.81
CA ARG A 32 43.84 33.14 10.73
C ARG A 32 43.63 31.79 11.37
N LEU A 33 42.37 31.42 11.61
CA LEU A 33 41.99 30.06 11.96
C LEU A 33 42.73 29.14 10.98
N LEU A 34 43.77 28.46 11.47
CA LEU A 34 44.47 27.46 10.70
C LEU A 34 43.39 26.44 10.35
N SER A 35 42.98 26.46 9.09
CA SER A 35 42.08 25.47 8.51
C SER A 35 42.84 24.15 8.60
N CYS A 36 42.63 23.41 9.69
CA CYS A 36 43.10 22.04 9.77
C CYS A 36 42.56 21.33 8.53
N PRO A 37 43.43 20.71 7.71
CA PRO A 37 42.95 19.90 6.61
C PRO A 37 42.00 18.86 7.23
N PRO A 38 40.74 18.77 6.77
CA PRO A 38 39.80 17.84 7.34
C PRO A 38 40.42 16.44 7.29
N PRO A 39 40.26 15.63 8.34
CA PRO A 39 40.77 14.27 8.34
C PRO A 39 40.25 13.57 7.08
N VAL A 40 41.17 13.10 6.24
CA VAL A 40 40.82 12.39 5.02
C VAL A 40 40.14 11.11 5.47
N PRO A 41 38.83 10.93 5.21
CA PRO A 41 38.17 9.68 5.58
C PRO A 41 38.87 8.54 4.85
N ASP A 42 39.09 7.43 5.57
CA ASP A 42 39.65 6.22 5.00
C ASP A 42 38.91 5.88 3.69
N VAL A 43 39.67 5.69 2.61
CA VAL A 43 39.18 5.45 1.24
C VAL A 43 38.18 4.29 1.22
N PHE A 44 38.37 3.32 2.11
CA PHE A 44 37.46 2.18 2.27
C PHE A 44 36.10 2.60 2.83
N GLN A 45 36.06 3.38 3.90
CA GLN A 45 34.81 3.88 4.48
C GLN A 45 34.04 4.78 3.49
N TRP A 46 34.76 5.58 2.70
CA TRP A 46 34.15 6.46 1.72
C TRP A 46 33.47 5.67 0.59
N LYS A 47 34.15 4.65 0.03
CA LYS A 47 33.55 3.76 -1.00
C LYS A 47 32.36 2.98 -0.46
N PHE A 48 32.44 2.48 0.78
CA PHE A 48 31.34 1.76 1.42
C PHE A 48 30.11 2.66 1.64
N LEU A 49 30.31 3.85 2.20
CA LEU A 49 29.22 4.81 2.42
C LEU A 49 28.60 5.30 1.11
N LEU A 50 29.42 5.53 0.08
CA LEU A 50 28.94 5.90 -1.25
C LEU A 50 28.13 4.75 -1.86
N SER A 51 28.65 3.52 -1.80
CA SER A 51 27.96 2.33 -2.30
C SER A 51 26.63 2.10 -1.57
N TRP A 52 26.60 2.14 -0.23
CA TRP A 52 25.37 1.99 0.56
C TRP A 52 24.33 3.05 0.22
N ARG A 53 24.77 4.28 -0.05
CA ARG A 53 23.90 5.40 -0.42
C ARG A 53 23.24 5.22 -1.79
N PHE A 54 23.88 4.55 -2.74
CA PHE A 54 23.30 4.23 -4.07
C PHE A 54 22.56 2.89 -4.10
N LEU A 55 23.05 1.89 -3.37
CA LEU A 55 22.46 0.57 -3.33
C LEU A 55 21.07 0.60 -2.67
N ASN A 56 20.88 1.46 -1.67
CA ASN A 56 19.66 1.51 -0.88
C ASN A 56 18.45 2.04 -1.71
N PRO A 57 18.50 3.23 -2.35
CA PRO A 57 17.43 3.69 -3.26
C PRO A 57 17.18 2.74 -4.44
N PHE A 58 18.25 2.14 -4.98
CA PHE A 58 18.14 1.18 -6.06
C PHE A 58 17.44 -0.11 -5.61
N ALA A 59 17.77 -0.64 -4.44
CA ALA A 59 17.11 -1.81 -3.87
C ALA A 59 15.61 -1.56 -3.66
N TRP A 60 15.23 -0.36 -3.19
CA TRP A 60 13.81 0.02 -3.09
C TRP A 60 13.14 0.13 -4.45
N PHE A 61 13.81 0.73 -5.43
CA PHE A 61 13.30 0.78 -6.78
C PHE A 61 13.05 -0.62 -7.34
N VAL A 62 13.99 -1.55 -7.16
CA VAL A 62 13.80 -2.95 -7.57
C VAL A 62 12.64 -3.60 -6.81
N LEU A 63 12.56 -3.41 -5.48
CA LEU A 63 11.48 -3.94 -4.66
C LEU A 63 10.11 -3.48 -5.15
N PHE A 64 9.93 -2.20 -5.46
CA PHE A 64 8.64 -1.66 -5.88
C PHE A 64 8.34 -1.89 -7.37
N CYS A 65 9.32 -1.71 -8.26
CA CYS A 65 9.12 -1.81 -9.70
C CYS A 65 9.13 -3.24 -10.23
N VAL A 66 9.78 -4.18 -9.52
CA VAL A 66 9.78 -5.60 -9.89
C VAL A 66 8.89 -6.39 -8.93
N GLY A 67 9.07 -6.21 -7.63
CA GLY A 67 8.32 -6.96 -6.62
C GLY A 67 6.81 -6.67 -6.64
N GLY A 68 6.40 -5.41 -6.82
CA GLY A 68 4.99 -5.02 -6.93
C GLY A 68 4.26 -5.70 -8.10
N PRO A 69 4.71 -5.51 -9.35
CA PRO A 69 4.11 -6.16 -10.51
C PRO A 69 4.17 -7.68 -10.45
N LEU A 70 5.27 -8.26 -9.95
CA LEU A 70 5.38 -9.70 -9.79
C LEU A 70 4.35 -10.23 -8.79
N MET A 71 4.15 -9.55 -7.65
CA MET A 71 3.14 -9.90 -6.67
C MET A 71 1.73 -9.87 -7.27
N VAL A 72 1.38 -8.79 -7.98
CA VAL A 72 0.08 -8.66 -8.65
C VAL A 72 -0.12 -9.74 -9.71
N TYR A 73 0.91 -10.03 -10.50
CA TYR A 73 0.88 -11.11 -11.49
C TYR A 73 0.66 -12.48 -10.84
N LEU A 74 1.39 -12.79 -9.76
CA LEU A 74 1.24 -14.03 -9.00
C LEU A 74 -0.14 -14.14 -8.34
N LEU A 75 -0.70 -13.04 -7.85
CA LEU A 75 -2.08 -13.00 -7.33
C LEU A 75 -3.11 -13.30 -8.42
N ASN A 76 -2.95 -12.68 -9.60
CA ASN A 76 -3.84 -12.93 -10.73
C ASN A 76 -3.76 -14.38 -11.21
N TYR A 77 -2.54 -14.92 -11.32
CA TYR A 77 -2.32 -16.28 -11.78
C TYR A 77 -2.88 -17.33 -10.80
N ASN A 78 -2.56 -17.21 -9.51
CA ASN A 78 -2.90 -18.24 -8.52
C ASN A 78 -4.34 -18.13 -7.99
N ILE A 79 -4.90 -16.92 -7.87
CA ILE A 79 -6.18 -16.72 -7.18
C ILE A 79 -7.29 -16.40 -8.17
N VAL A 80 -7.10 -15.39 -9.02
CA VAL A 80 -8.15 -14.92 -9.94
C VAL A 80 -8.39 -15.94 -11.05
N ASN A 81 -7.33 -16.41 -11.72
CA ASN A 81 -7.47 -17.36 -12.82
C ASN A 81 -7.80 -18.77 -12.33
N SER A 82 -7.25 -19.23 -11.20
CA SER A 82 -7.60 -20.55 -10.64
C SER A 82 -9.06 -20.61 -10.20
N GLY A 83 -9.56 -19.57 -9.51
CA GLY A 83 -10.95 -19.53 -9.05
C GLY A 83 -11.97 -19.48 -10.19
N TYR A 84 -11.63 -18.84 -11.32
CA TYR A 84 -12.54 -18.73 -12.47
C TYR A 84 -12.60 -20.03 -13.30
N VAL A 85 -11.49 -20.75 -13.43
CA VAL A 85 -11.46 -22.03 -14.18
C VAL A 85 -12.15 -23.15 -13.40
N ASP A 86 -12.05 -23.16 -12.07
CA ASP A 86 -12.75 -24.15 -11.24
C ASP A 86 -14.27 -23.92 -11.17
N TYR A 87 -14.73 -22.66 -11.23
CA TYR A 87 -16.18 -22.35 -11.24
C TYR A 87 -16.91 -22.88 -12.48
N PHE A 88 -16.23 -22.98 -13.62
CA PHE A 88 -16.84 -23.39 -14.90
C PHE A 88 -16.59 -24.86 -15.29
N ASN A 89 -15.49 -25.48 -14.83
CA ASN A 89 -15.11 -26.84 -15.29
C ASN A 89 -15.34 -27.94 -14.27
N TYR A 90 -15.42 -27.64 -12.97
CA TYR A 90 -15.75 -28.64 -11.96
C TYR A 90 -17.18 -28.43 -11.48
N GLY A 91 -18.06 -29.34 -11.89
CA GLY A 91 -19.37 -29.49 -11.26
C GLY A 91 -19.20 -29.45 -9.74
N ILE A 92 -20.06 -28.66 -9.10
CA ILE A 92 -20.13 -28.38 -7.65
C ILE A 92 -19.32 -29.42 -6.86
N ASN A 93 -18.07 -29.12 -6.55
CA ASN A 93 -17.26 -30.01 -5.73
C ASN A 93 -17.79 -29.87 -4.30
N VAL A 94 -18.84 -30.64 -3.97
CA VAL A 94 -19.54 -30.64 -2.67
C VAL A 94 -18.60 -31.03 -1.50
N SER A 95 -17.39 -31.49 -1.81
CA SER A 95 -16.39 -31.92 -0.83
C SER A 95 -15.31 -30.86 -0.58
N GLY A 96 -15.59 -29.94 0.35
CA GLY A 96 -14.59 -29.43 1.30
C GLY A 96 -13.71 -28.23 0.89
N SER A 97 -13.80 -27.69 -0.32
CA SER A 97 -13.21 -26.39 -0.64
C SER A 97 -14.19 -25.26 -0.30
N ALA A 98 -13.71 -24.17 0.28
CA ALA A 98 -14.55 -23.01 0.58
C ALA A 98 -15.26 -22.55 -0.71
N PRO A 99 -16.60 -22.40 -0.71
CA PRO A 99 -17.32 -21.98 -1.89
C PRO A 99 -16.77 -20.65 -2.43
N VAL A 100 -16.51 -20.62 -3.73
CA VAL A 100 -16.16 -19.38 -4.44
C VAL A 100 -17.37 -18.45 -4.35
N ALA A 101 -17.15 -17.22 -3.90
CA ALA A 101 -18.20 -16.22 -3.73
C ALA A 101 -18.91 -15.94 -5.07
N CYS A 102 -20.25 -16.03 -5.06
CA CYS A 102 -21.08 -15.94 -6.26
C CYS A 102 -21.29 -14.52 -6.81
N ASP A 103 -20.92 -13.50 -6.04
CA ASP A 103 -21.05 -12.09 -6.39
C ASP A 103 -19.74 -11.47 -6.91
N VAL A 104 -18.70 -12.28 -7.11
CA VAL A 104 -17.42 -11.80 -7.62
C VAL A 104 -17.57 -11.49 -9.11
N GLN A 105 -17.48 -10.22 -9.46
CA GLN A 105 -17.50 -9.79 -10.86
C GLN A 105 -16.16 -10.06 -11.53
N LYS A 106 -16.21 -10.26 -12.85
CA LYS A 106 -15.00 -10.37 -13.68
C LYS A 106 -14.18 -9.08 -13.57
N THR A 107 -12.87 -9.24 -13.40
CA THR A 107 -11.95 -8.11 -13.28
C THR A 107 -12.02 -7.18 -14.50
N TRP A 108 -11.89 -5.88 -14.27
CA TRP A 108 -11.91 -4.85 -15.33
C TRP A 108 -13.18 -4.81 -16.19
N SER A 109 -14.31 -5.33 -15.70
CA SER A 109 -15.58 -5.31 -16.44
C SER A 109 -16.31 -3.97 -16.35
N SER A 110 -16.13 -3.20 -15.26
CA SER A 110 -16.79 -1.92 -15.02
C SER A 110 -15.98 -1.05 -14.03
N TRP A 111 -16.17 0.27 -14.04
CA TRP A 111 -15.60 1.18 -13.04
C TRP A 111 -15.99 0.84 -11.61
N VAL A 112 -17.14 0.20 -11.41
CA VAL A 112 -17.58 -0.28 -10.09
C VAL A 112 -16.65 -1.36 -9.53
N THR A 113 -16.04 -2.17 -10.41
CA THR A 113 -15.13 -3.25 -9.99
C THR A 113 -13.86 -2.75 -9.30
N ILE A 114 -13.50 -1.48 -9.49
CA ILE A 114 -12.33 -0.85 -8.84
C ILE A 114 -12.43 -0.90 -7.32
N PHE A 115 -13.64 -0.86 -6.75
CA PHE A 115 -13.85 -0.95 -5.30
C PHE A 115 -14.45 -2.28 -4.87
N GLN A 116 -14.61 -3.22 -5.80
CA GLN A 116 -15.12 -4.54 -5.45
C GLN A 116 -14.00 -5.43 -4.94
N ILE A 117 -14.33 -6.13 -3.87
CA ILE A 117 -13.45 -7.14 -3.27
C ILE A 117 -13.63 -8.43 -4.07
N ASN A 118 -12.77 -8.62 -5.07
CA ASN A 118 -12.76 -9.79 -5.96
C ASN A 118 -11.76 -10.85 -5.54
N ILE A 119 -10.70 -10.49 -4.81
CA ILE A 119 -9.83 -11.44 -4.13
C ILE A 119 -10.42 -11.64 -2.75
N ARG A 120 -10.90 -12.85 -2.44
CA ARG A 120 -11.50 -13.18 -1.15
C ARG A 120 -10.81 -14.38 -0.52
N THR A 121 -10.70 -14.33 0.79
CA THR A 121 -10.31 -15.48 1.61
C THR A 121 -11.48 -16.46 1.78
N GLY A 122 -11.21 -17.64 2.35
CA GLY A 122 -12.25 -18.57 2.75
C GLY A 122 -13.14 -18.03 3.87
N TYR A 123 -14.13 -18.83 4.27
CA TYR A 123 -15.03 -18.46 5.36
C TYR A 123 -14.29 -18.30 6.68
N ILE A 124 -14.44 -17.12 7.27
CA ILE A 124 -13.88 -16.74 8.57
C ILE A 124 -14.95 -16.11 9.44
N SER A 125 -14.74 -16.14 10.76
CA SER A 125 -15.63 -15.45 11.69
C SER A 125 -15.55 -13.94 11.53
N PHE A 126 -16.62 -13.22 11.88
CA PHE A 126 -16.66 -11.76 11.89
C PHE A 126 -15.48 -11.14 12.66
N THR A 127 -15.20 -11.67 13.85
CA THR A 127 -14.13 -11.18 14.72
C THR A 127 -12.76 -11.38 14.07
N THR A 128 -12.52 -12.56 13.47
CA THR A 128 -11.28 -12.83 12.75
C THR A 128 -11.11 -11.90 11.56
N ALA A 129 -12.16 -11.69 10.75
CA ALA A 129 -12.13 -10.79 9.61
C ALA A 129 -11.77 -9.36 10.02
N LYS A 130 -12.39 -8.85 11.09
CA LYS A 130 -12.08 -7.52 11.63
C LYS A 130 -10.66 -7.38 12.14
N ILE A 131 -10.14 -8.41 12.81
CA ILE A 131 -8.74 -8.38 13.29
C ILE A 131 -7.79 -8.34 12.10
N CYS A 132 -8.02 -9.14 11.07
CA CYS A 132 -7.22 -9.12 9.84
C CYS A 132 -7.23 -7.75 9.18
N ASP A 133 -8.41 -7.14 9.05
CA ASP A 133 -8.59 -5.82 8.45
C ASP A 133 -7.82 -4.72 9.22
N VAL A 134 -7.99 -4.65 10.54
CA VAL A 134 -7.27 -3.70 11.41
C VAL A 134 -5.76 -3.94 11.38
N ALA A 135 -5.32 -5.21 11.40
CA ALA A 135 -3.91 -5.55 11.34
C ALA A 135 -3.29 -5.13 10.00
N PHE A 136 -4.01 -5.34 8.89
CA PHE A 136 -3.56 -4.94 7.57
C PHE A 136 -3.44 -3.42 7.43
N ASP A 137 -4.44 -2.67 7.90
CA ASP A 137 -4.42 -1.20 7.89
C ASP A 137 -3.29 -0.62 8.76
N LEU A 138 -3.01 -1.25 9.91
CA LEU A 138 -1.92 -0.83 10.78
C LEU A 138 -0.55 -1.15 10.17
N VAL A 139 -0.33 -2.40 9.77
CA VAL A 139 0.97 -2.89 9.30
C VAL A 139 1.24 -2.41 7.89
N VAL A 140 0.34 -2.63 6.94
CA VAL A 140 0.59 -2.25 5.55
C VAL A 140 0.29 -0.76 5.34
N GLY A 141 -0.83 -0.27 5.87
CA GLY A 141 -1.20 1.14 5.71
C GLY A 141 -0.27 2.09 6.48
N ARG A 142 -0.23 2.02 7.81
CA ARG A 142 0.51 2.99 8.64
C ARG A 142 2.01 2.77 8.67
N MET A 143 2.48 1.53 8.82
CA MET A 143 3.93 1.27 8.77
C MET A 143 4.47 1.52 7.36
N GLY A 144 3.73 1.15 6.31
CA GLY A 144 4.06 1.49 4.93
C GLY A 144 4.19 2.99 4.73
N GLN A 145 3.23 3.79 5.21
CA GLN A 145 3.31 5.25 5.20
C GLN A 145 4.56 5.78 5.94
N ALA A 146 4.88 5.24 7.11
CA ALA A 146 6.07 5.65 7.86
C ALA A 146 7.36 5.37 7.08
N ILE A 147 7.45 4.21 6.45
CA ILE A 147 8.58 3.81 5.59
C ILE A 147 8.69 4.74 4.37
N LEU A 148 7.58 4.99 3.65
CA LEU A 148 7.54 5.92 2.52
C LEU A 148 7.95 7.33 2.93
N THR A 149 7.45 7.81 4.07
CA THR A 149 7.78 9.15 4.60
C THR A 149 9.26 9.25 4.96
N TRP A 150 9.83 8.20 5.56
CA TRP A 150 11.26 8.15 5.88
C TRP A 150 12.13 8.16 4.62
N MET A 151 11.75 7.43 3.57
CA MET A 151 12.40 7.47 2.27
C MET A 151 12.31 8.85 1.63
N SER A 152 11.10 9.43 1.63
CA SER A 152 10.86 10.80 1.15
C SER A 152 11.76 11.79 1.84
N TYR A 153 11.83 11.74 3.17
CA TYR A 153 12.68 12.62 3.96
C TYR A 153 14.16 12.53 3.55
N ARG A 154 14.68 11.32 3.31
CA ARG A 154 16.08 11.12 2.89
C ARG A 154 16.38 11.80 1.56
N VAL A 155 15.55 11.57 0.55
CA VAL A 155 15.75 12.18 -0.77
C VAL A 155 15.55 13.68 -0.71
N TYR A 156 14.52 14.16 0.00
CA TYR A 156 14.29 15.59 0.16
C TYR A 156 15.46 16.31 0.80
N ALA A 157 16.07 15.74 1.84
CA ALA A 157 17.23 16.35 2.48
C ALA A 157 18.38 16.58 1.49
N ASP A 158 18.69 15.59 0.67
CA ASP A 158 19.73 15.70 -0.36
C ASP A 158 19.36 16.72 -1.45
N VAL A 159 18.11 16.70 -1.91
CA VAL A 159 17.61 17.62 -2.94
C VAL A 159 17.60 19.06 -2.44
N PHE A 160 17.19 19.31 -1.20
CA PHE A 160 17.20 20.65 -0.62
C PHE A 160 18.61 21.21 -0.49
N ILE A 161 19.60 20.37 -0.16
CA ILE A 161 21.00 20.81 -0.15
C ILE A 161 21.47 21.16 -1.55
N TYR A 162 21.19 20.30 -2.54
CA TYR A 162 21.49 20.60 -3.94
C TYR A 162 20.84 21.90 -4.42
N LEU A 163 19.57 22.15 -4.06
CA LEU A 163 18.89 23.39 -4.38
C LEU A 163 19.56 24.59 -3.70
N ALA A 164 19.93 24.46 -2.42
CA ALA A 164 20.63 25.50 -1.69
C ALA A 164 22.00 25.84 -2.32
N GLU A 165 22.70 24.88 -2.91
CA GLU A 165 23.97 25.13 -3.62
C GLU A 165 23.80 25.95 -4.91
N ARG A 166 22.76 25.67 -5.70
CA ARG A 166 22.60 26.24 -7.04
C ARG A 166 21.76 27.49 -7.09
N GLN A 167 20.76 27.57 -6.23
CA GLN A 167 19.87 28.69 -6.18
C GLN A 167 19.77 29.14 -4.75
N ALA A 168 19.93 30.43 -4.57
CA ALA A 168 19.59 31.06 -3.33
C ALA A 168 18.09 30.91 -3.06
N VAL A 169 17.80 29.94 -2.20
CA VAL A 169 16.46 29.74 -1.65
C VAL A 169 16.14 31.01 -0.87
N PRO A 170 15.03 31.72 -1.18
CA PRO A 170 14.63 32.88 -0.41
C PRO A 170 14.60 32.51 1.07
N TYR A 171 15.33 33.25 1.90
CA TYR A 171 15.52 32.95 3.33
C TYR A 171 14.19 32.70 4.03
N LYS A 172 13.15 33.42 3.61
CA LYS A 172 11.77 33.27 4.06
C LYS A 172 11.19 31.86 3.87
N ILE A 173 11.46 31.20 2.74
CA ILE A 173 10.99 29.83 2.45
C ILE A 173 11.78 28.85 3.31
N PHE A 174 13.10 28.97 3.33
CA PHE A 174 13.94 28.08 4.14
C PHE A 174 13.62 28.18 5.63
N PHE A 175 13.52 29.41 6.16
CA PHE A 175 13.17 29.66 7.56
C PHE A 175 11.77 29.15 7.89
N ALA A 176 10.77 29.40 7.03
CA ALA A 176 9.43 28.85 7.23
C ALA A 176 9.42 27.31 7.25
N THR A 177 10.23 26.68 6.39
CA THR A 177 10.37 25.21 6.31
C THR A 177 11.00 24.63 7.59
N THR A 178 12.08 25.26 8.07
CA THR A 178 12.89 24.72 9.16
C THR A 178 12.36 25.07 10.55
N THR A 179 11.73 26.24 10.72
CA THR A 179 11.23 26.69 12.02
C THR A 179 9.76 26.37 12.28
N ARG A 180 8.95 26.15 11.22
CA ARG A 180 7.53 25.82 11.34
C ARG A 180 7.13 24.65 10.43
N PRO A 181 7.75 23.46 10.61
CA PRO A 181 7.52 22.31 9.74
C PRO A 181 6.07 21.81 9.74
N THR A 182 5.28 22.08 10.80
CA THR A 182 3.91 21.57 10.97
C THR A 182 2.82 22.61 10.74
N SER A 183 3.15 23.85 10.37
CA SER A 183 2.13 24.90 10.23
C SER A 183 1.43 24.80 8.87
N LEU A 184 0.09 24.64 8.85
CA LEU A 184 -0.74 24.73 7.63
C LEU A 184 -0.54 26.04 6.86
N SER A 185 -0.14 27.13 7.53
CA SER A 185 0.15 28.42 6.91
C SER A 185 1.39 28.39 6.00
N SER A 186 2.33 27.47 6.24
CA SER A 186 3.53 27.31 5.39
C SER A 186 3.18 26.72 4.02
N VAL A 187 2.16 25.83 3.94
CA VAL A 187 1.66 25.24 2.69
C VAL A 187 1.25 26.32 1.67
N GLY A 188 0.50 27.34 2.12
CA GLY A 188 0.12 28.46 1.26
C GLY A 188 1.31 29.28 0.74
N SER A 189 2.40 29.33 1.51
CA SER A 189 3.64 29.98 1.08
C SER A 189 4.40 29.16 0.04
N TYR A 190 4.39 27.82 0.14
CA TYR A 190 4.94 26.94 -0.90
C TYR A 190 4.14 27.00 -2.20
N ILE A 191 2.80 26.99 -2.11
CA ILE A 191 1.92 27.11 -3.29
C ILE A 191 2.20 28.45 -4.00
N LYS A 192 2.27 29.56 -3.26
CA LYS A 192 2.64 30.86 -3.87
C LYS A 192 4.04 30.87 -4.47
N ALA A 193 5.01 30.19 -3.85
CA ALA A 193 6.37 30.07 -4.37
C ALA A 193 6.44 29.27 -5.68
N ILE A 194 5.56 28.27 -5.87
CA ILE A 194 5.43 27.52 -7.13
C ILE A 194 5.05 28.45 -8.29
N PHE A 195 4.27 29.50 -8.06
CA PHE A 195 3.83 30.41 -9.13
C PHE A 195 4.78 31.59 -9.39
N SER A 196 5.83 31.78 -8.58
CA SER A 196 6.58 33.06 -8.55
C SER A 196 7.96 33.07 -9.23
N LYS A 197 8.67 31.93 -9.36
CA LYS A 197 10.01 31.89 -10.00
C LYS A 197 10.18 30.72 -10.96
N LYS A 198 10.63 30.98 -12.20
CA LYS A 198 10.96 29.96 -13.22
C LYS A 198 12.19 29.15 -12.77
N GLY A 199 12.06 27.83 -12.64
CA GLY A 199 13.16 26.89 -12.33
C GLY A 199 12.94 25.99 -11.11
N ILE A 200 12.47 26.54 -9.97
CA ILE A 200 12.20 25.75 -8.74
C ILE A 200 10.80 25.10 -8.76
N GLN A 201 9.91 25.56 -9.64
CA GLN A 201 8.50 25.15 -9.68
C GLN A 201 8.32 23.64 -9.81
N ILE A 202 9.11 22.99 -10.67
CA ILE A 202 9.02 21.54 -10.91
C ILE A 202 9.41 20.76 -9.64
N ALA A 203 10.50 21.16 -8.97
CA ALA A 203 10.97 20.51 -7.75
C ALA A 203 9.97 20.69 -6.59
N LEU A 204 9.39 21.88 -6.43
CA LEU A 204 8.36 22.14 -5.42
C LEU A 204 7.06 21.42 -5.72
N LEU A 205 6.59 21.43 -6.98
CA LEU A 205 5.39 20.72 -7.41
C LEU A 205 5.55 19.21 -7.17
N TRP A 206 6.68 18.65 -7.55
CA TRP A 206 7.00 17.25 -7.30
C TRP A 206 7.01 16.91 -5.80
N THR A 207 7.57 17.80 -4.97
CA THR A 207 7.56 17.64 -3.51
C THR A 207 6.12 17.61 -2.98
N LEU A 208 5.25 18.52 -3.44
CA LEU A 208 3.83 18.53 -3.05
C LEU A 208 3.10 17.25 -3.47
N VAL A 209 3.30 16.78 -4.71
CA VAL A 209 2.69 15.53 -5.21
C VAL A 209 3.13 14.34 -4.37
N THR A 210 4.42 14.27 -4.05
CA THR A 210 5.02 13.17 -3.29
C THR A 210 4.54 13.15 -1.83
N VAL A 211 4.43 14.31 -1.18
CA VAL A 211 3.82 14.43 0.17
C VAL A 211 2.35 14.05 0.12
N SER A 212 1.61 14.52 -0.89
CA SER A 212 0.18 14.19 -1.05
C SER A 212 -0.02 12.69 -1.23
N TYR A 213 0.83 12.02 -2.00
CA TYR A 213 0.81 10.56 -2.14
C TYR A 213 1.06 9.85 -0.81
N CYS A 214 2.08 10.27 -0.04
CA CYS A 214 2.36 9.68 1.27
C CYS A 214 1.20 9.85 2.26
N LEU A 215 0.44 10.94 2.16
CA LEU A 215 -0.74 11.19 2.99
C LEU A 215 -1.94 10.34 2.59
N VAL A 216 -2.15 10.14 1.29
CA VAL A 216 -3.28 9.38 0.74
C VAL A 216 -3.03 7.86 0.78
N TYR A 217 -1.77 7.43 0.88
CA TYR A 217 -1.38 6.02 0.86
C TYR A 217 -2.14 5.11 1.85
N PRO A 218 -2.25 5.42 3.16
CA PRO A 218 -3.02 4.57 4.08
C PRO A 218 -4.49 4.44 3.67
N THR A 219 -5.08 5.52 3.17
CA THR A 219 -6.48 5.52 2.72
C THR A 219 -6.66 4.68 1.47
N LEU A 220 -5.70 4.68 0.54
CA LEU A 220 -5.73 3.80 -0.63
C LEU A 220 -5.62 2.33 -0.23
N ILE A 221 -4.72 2.00 0.69
CA ILE A 221 -4.57 0.64 1.22
C ILE A 221 -5.85 0.18 1.91
N SER A 222 -6.40 1.00 2.81
CA SER A 222 -7.67 0.72 3.51
C SER A 222 -8.87 0.65 2.56
N ALA A 223 -8.87 1.41 1.46
CA ALA A 223 -9.90 1.27 0.42
C ALA A 223 -9.71 0.01 -0.44
N SER A 224 -8.50 -0.55 -0.49
CA SER A 224 -8.18 -1.73 -1.30
C SER A 224 -8.50 -3.03 -0.59
N THR A 225 -8.66 -3.01 0.73
CA THR A 225 -8.99 -4.17 1.54
C THR A 225 -10.26 -3.93 2.30
N SER A 226 -11.09 -4.96 2.45
CA SER A 226 -12.26 -4.87 3.29
C SER A 226 -12.75 -6.25 3.69
N LEU A 227 -13.57 -6.27 4.75
CA LEU A 227 -14.40 -7.42 5.06
C LEU A 227 -15.73 -7.32 4.32
N VAL A 228 -16.19 -8.44 3.79
CA VAL A 228 -17.49 -8.59 3.15
C VAL A 228 -18.23 -9.76 3.77
N GLY A 229 -19.57 -9.69 3.78
CA GLY A 229 -20.38 -10.85 4.13
C GLY A 229 -20.09 -11.98 3.16
N ALA A 230 -19.96 -13.20 3.65
CA ALA A 230 -19.84 -14.34 2.76
C ALA A 230 -21.10 -14.44 1.89
N THR A 231 -20.93 -14.89 0.66
CA THR A 231 -22.04 -15.13 -0.26
C THR A 231 -22.05 -16.58 -0.67
N VAL A 232 -23.26 -17.11 -0.85
CA VAL A 232 -23.50 -18.48 -1.27
C VAL A 232 -24.44 -18.50 -2.45
N SER A 233 -24.16 -19.38 -3.40
CA SER A 233 -25.09 -19.67 -4.49
C SER A 233 -26.28 -20.43 -3.94
N ALA A 234 -27.48 -19.94 -4.21
CA ALA A 234 -28.74 -20.58 -3.86
C ALA A 234 -29.60 -20.78 -5.10
N VAL A 235 -30.46 -21.80 -5.09
CA VAL A 235 -31.47 -22.06 -6.12
C VAL A 235 -32.80 -21.47 -5.66
N SER A 236 -33.41 -20.66 -6.51
CA SER A 236 -34.78 -20.19 -6.34
C SER A 236 -35.76 -21.33 -6.66
N LEU A 237 -36.55 -21.71 -5.66
CA LEU A 237 -37.51 -22.80 -5.76
C LEU A 237 -38.81 -22.30 -6.41
N PRO A 238 -39.53 -23.14 -7.19
CA PRO A 238 -40.85 -22.81 -7.71
C PRO A 238 -41.88 -22.41 -6.64
N SER A 239 -41.71 -22.88 -5.41
CA SER A 239 -42.55 -22.51 -4.26
C SER A 239 -42.29 -21.10 -3.71
N GLY A 240 -41.33 -20.35 -4.29
CA GLY A 240 -40.91 -19.03 -3.82
C GLY A 240 -39.88 -19.06 -2.69
N GLY A 241 -39.48 -20.25 -2.24
CA GLY A 241 -38.38 -20.45 -1.29
C GLY A 241 -37.01 -20.41 -1.95
N THR A 242 -35.96 -20.49 -1.14
CA THR A 242 -34.57 -20.56 -1.62
C THR A 242 -33.84 -21.68 -0.88
N ALA A 243 -32.95 -22.37 -1.58
CA ALA A 243 -32.12 -23.43 -1.01
C ALA A 243 -30.68 -23.20 -1.42
N THR A 244 -29.71 -23.40 -0.52
CA THR A 244 -28.30 -23.33 -0.94
C THR A 244 -28.05 -24.41 -2.00
N VAL A 245 -27.21 -24.13 -3.00
CA VAL A 245 -26.93 -25.08 -4.08
C VAL A 245 -26.41 -26.41 -3.53
N VAL A 246 -25.63 -26.37 -2.44
CA VAL A 246 -25.09 -27.57 -1.79
C VAL A 246 -26.19 -28.38 -1.10
N ASP A 247 -27.04 -27.75 -0.30
CA ASP A 247 -28.13 -28.45 0.38
C ASP A 247 -29.16 -28.98 -0.62
N TYR A 248 -29.44 -28.20 -1.66
CA TYR A 248 -30.32 -28.59 -2.75
C TYR A 248 -29.75 -29.77 -3.54
N ALA A 249 -28.47 -29.73 -3.92
CA ALA A 249 -27.79 -30.85 -4.58
C ALA A 249 -27.80 -32.13 -3.72
N ASN A 250 -27.54 -32.00 -2.41
CA ASN A 250 -27.58 -33.11 -1.47
C ASN A 250 -28.99 -33.71 -1.29
N SER A 251 -30.03 -32.96 -1.66
CA SER A 251 -31.43 -33.41 -1.63
C SER A 251 -31.86 -34.20 -2.86
N ALA A 252 -30.95 -34.44 -3.82
CA ALA A 252 -31.24 -35.22 -5.02
C ALA A 252 -31.77 -36.62 -4.67
N ALA A 253 -32.94 -36.96 -5.18
CA ALA A 253 -33.67 -38.17 -4.84
C ALA A 253 -34.49 -38.70 -6.04
N TYR A 254 -34.77 -39.99 -5.98
CA TYR A 254 -35.75 -40.65 -6.83
C TYR A 254 -37.09 -40.72 -6.11
N ARG A 255 -38.17 -40.38 -6.82
CA ARG A 255 -39.55 -40.56 -6.36
C ARG A 255 -40.13 -41.78 -7.07
N LEU A 256 -40.42 -42.82 -6.31
CA LEU A 256 -41.05 -44.04 -6.82
C LEU A 256 -42.53 -43.99 -6.47
N THR A 257 -43.40 -43.98 -7.49
CA THR A 257 -44.86 -44.07 -7.30
C THR A 257 -45.40 -45.42 -7.78
N ASN A 258 -46.42 -45.96 -7.12
CA ASN A 258 -47.00 -47.26 -7.46
C ASN A 258 -45.96 -48.40 -7.41
N SER A 259 -45.11 -48.40 -6.36
CA SER A 259 -44.02 -49.38 -6.19
C SER A 259 -44.51 -50.78 -5.78
N ASN A 260 -45.71 -50.88 -5.19
CA ASN A 260 -46.27 -52.10 -4.57
C ASN A 260 -45.38 -52.73 -3.48
N LEU A 261 -44.45 -51.96 -2.90
CA LEU A 261 -43.61 -52.41 -1.78
C LEU A 261 -44.39 -52.22 -0.47
N THR A 262 -44.78 -53.33 0.18
CA THR A 262 -45.64 -53.30 1.38
C THR A 262 -44.98 -52.66 2.60
N ASP A 263 -43.65 -52.54 2.61
CA ASP A 263 -42.84 -52.01 3.71
C ASP A 263 -42.37 -50.56 3.47
N LYS A 264 -42.82 -49.91 2.38
CA LYS A 264 -42.40 -48.56 2.00
C LYS A 264 -43.60 -47.65 1.75
N PRO A 265 -43.45 -46.34 2.01
CA PRO A 265 -44.50 -45.37 1.70
C PRO A 265 -44.69 -45.24 0.18
N ASP A 266 -45.87 -44.78 -0.25
CA ASP A 266 -46.15 -44.42 -1.64
C ASP A 266 -46.62 -42.94 -1.68
N PRO A 267 -45.85 -42.01 -2.26
CA PRO A 267 -44.56 -42.20 -2.94
C PRO A 267 -43.40 -42.54 -1.99
N TRP A 268 -42.46 -43.35 -2.46
CA TRP A 268 -41.20 -43.63 -1.77
C TRP A 268 -40.09 -42.73 -2.31
N PHE A 269 -39.48 -41.92 -1.43
CA PHE A 269 -38.33 -41.09 -1.77
C PHE A 269 -37.03 -41.79 -1.39
N VAL A 270 -36.12 -41.90 -2.35
CA VAL A 270 -34.80 -42.51 -2.16
C VAL A 270 -33.72 -41.55 -2.57
N TYR A 271 -32.91 -41.13 -1.60
CA TYR A 271 -31.78 -40.25 -1.87
C TYR A 271 -30.77 -40.96 -2.76
N THR A 272 -30.32 -40.26 -3.78
CA THR A 272 -29.35 -40.73 -4.76
C THR A 272 -28.04 -41.24 -4.15
N ARG A 273 -27.60 -40.66 -3.02
CA ARG A 273 -26.43 -41.13 -2.26
C ARG A 273 -26.56 -42.56 -1.74
N ASP A 274 -27.81 -43.02 -1.55
CA ASP A 274 -28.13 -44.34 -1.05
C ASP A 274 -28.39 -45.32 -2.22
N VAL A 275 -28.41 -44.87 -3.47
CA VAL A 275 -28.68 -45.70 -4.65
C VAL A 275 -27.39 -46.29 -5.20
N ASN A 276 -27.35 -47.61 -5.35
CA ASN A 276 -26.22 -48.35 -5.91
C ASN A 276 -26.46 -48.77 -7.37
N LYS A 277 -27.71 -49.10 -7.74
CA LYS A 277 -28.11 -49.51 -9.09
C LYS A 277 -29.51 -49.01 -9.44
N ILE A 278 -29.68 -48.47 -10.65
CA ILE A 278 -30.96 -48.00 -11.20
C ILE A 278 -31.43 -48.92 -12.35
N PRO A 279 -32.74 -49.15 -12.48
CA PRO A 279 -33.30 -49.88 -13.60
C PRO A 279 -33.27 -49.04 -14.89
N PRO A 280 -33.32 -49.66 -16.09
CA PRO A 280 -33.27 -48.95 -17.38
C PRO A 280 -34.36 -47.90 -17.59
N LYS A 281 -35.49 -48.03 -16.89
CA LYS A 281 -36.66 -47.14 -16.99
C LYS A 281 -36.50 -45.85 -16.19
N ALA A 282 -35.52 -45.76 -15.30
CA ALA A 282 -35.28 -44.56 -14.50
C ALA A 282 -34.44 -43.55 -15.27
N ASP A 283 -34.88 -42.28 -15.28
CA ASP A 283 -34.05 -41.20 -15.77
C ASP A 283 -32.79 -41.08 -14.90
N ASN A 284 -31.62 -41.07 -15.52
CA ASN A 284 -30.36 -40.94 -14.80
C ASN A 284 -30.22 -39.50 -14.29
N ILE A 285 -30.05 -39.30 -12.98
CA ILE A 285 -29.65 -37.99 -12.41
C ILE A 285 -28.13 -37.91 -12.54
N MET A 286 -27.64 -37.63 -13.75
CA MET A 286 -26.21 -37.55 -14.00
C MET A 286 -25.64 -36.14 -13.73
N TYR A 287 -24.40 -36.10 -13.22
CA TYR A 287 -23.47 -34.93 -13.14
C TYR A 287 -23.58 -33.92 -11.99
N ILE A 288 -23.43 -34.37 -10.74
CA ILE A 288 -22.91 -33.49 -9.67
C ILE A 288 -21.49 -33.85 -9.22
N ASN A 289 -20.93 -35.04 -9.56
CA ASN A 289 -19.57 -35.38 -9.11
C ASN A 289 -18.79 -36.43 -9.96
N GLY A 290 -18.97 -36.46 -11.29
CA GLY A 290 -18.16 -37.29 -12.19
C GLY A 290 -18.27 -38.83 -12.04
N LYS A 291 -19.15 -39.31 -11.15
CA LYS A 291 -19.63 -40.69 -11.08
C LYS A 291 -21.10 -40.70 -11.49
N ASP A 292 -21.55 -41.74 -12.19
CA ASP A 292 -22.96 -41.93 -12.47
C ASP A 292 -23.69 -42.17 -11.14
N TRP A 293 -24.57 -41.26 -10.74
CA TRP A 293 -25.43 -41.45 -9.58
C TRP A 293 -26.51 -42.43 -10.00
N GLY A 294 -26.20 -43.72 -9.92
CA GLY A 294 -27.20 -44.75 -10.16
C GLY A 294 -26.71 -46.03 -10.80
N GLY A 295 -25.58 -46.08 -11.51
CA GLY A 295 -25.11 -47.31 -12.16
C GLY A 295 -26.07 -47.85 -13.25
N SER A 296 -25.57 -48.07 -14.46
CA SER A 296 -26.38 -48.67 -15.54
C SER A 296 -26.58 -50.17 -15.29
N GLY A 297 -27.79 -50.58 -14.91
CA GLY A 297 -28.19 -51.99 -14.79
C GLY A 297 -29.08 -52.42 -15.95
N SER A 298 -28.92 -53.65 -16.46
CA SER A 298 -29.80 -54.26 -17.47
C SER A 298 -31.12 -54.80 -16.91
N ASP A 299 -31.20 -54.93 -15.57
CA ASP A 299 -32.27 -55.64 -14.89
C ASP A 299 -33.29 -54.67 -14.27
N GLU A 300 -34.55 -55.10 -14.09
CA GLU A 300 -35.62 -54.34 -13.38
C GLU A 300 -35.40 -54.23 -11.86
N LYS A 301 -34.14 -54.31 -11.41
CA LYS A 301 -33.78 -54.31 -9.99
C LYS A 301 -33.25 -52.94 -9.58
N PHE A 302 -33.74 -52.43 -8.48
CA PHE A 302 -33.28 -51.18 -7.87
C PHE A 302 -32.53 -51.50 -6.59
N GLU A 303 -31.26 -51.12 -6.51
CA GLU A 303 -30.40 -51.40 -5.36
C GLU A 303 -30.24 -50.13 -4.53
N VAL A 304 -30.73 -50.16 -3.28
CA VAL A 304 -30.66 -49.04 -2.33
C VAL A 304 -30.01 -49.53 -1.05
N ASN A 305 -28.91 -48.89 -0.66
CA ASN A 305 -28.09 -49.24 0.50
C ASN A 305 -27.77 -50.74 0.51
N ARG A 306 -27.36 -51.26 -0.65
CA ARG A 306 -27.07 -52.69 -0.92
C ARG A 306 -28.25 -53.65 -0.75
N THR A 307 -29.47 -53.14 -0.56
CA THR A 307 -30.69 -53.94 -0.53
C THR A 307 -31.33 -53.91 -1.92
N MET A 308 -31.62 -55.09 -2.45
CA MET A 308 -32.22 -55.25 -3.77
C MET A 308 -33.74 -55.22 -3.68
N TYR A 309 -34.36 -54.31 -4.42
CA TYR A 309 -35.81 -54.21 -4.56
C TYR A 309 -36.21 -54.63 -5.97
N ILE A 310 -37.22 -55.48 -6.07
CA ILE A 310 -37.87 -55.84 -7.34
C ILE A 310 -39.04 -54.88 -7.50
N ILE A 311 -38.99 -54.06 -8.54
CA ILE A 311 -39.98 -53.01 -8.78
C ILE A 311 -41.05 -53.54 -9.76
N SER A 312 -42.31 -53.15 -9.54
CA SER A 312 -43.42 -53.49 -10.44
C SER A 312 -43.25 -52.83 -11.82
N ASN A 313 -43.81 -53.44 -12.87
CA ASN A 313 -43.85 -52.82 -14.20
C ASN A 313 -44.70 -51.53 -14.25
N THR A 314 -45.58 -51.34 -13.27
CA THR A 314 -46.44 -50.16 -13.10
C THR A 314 -45.76 -49.01 -12.39
N THR A 315 -44.58 -49.22 -11.81
CA THR A 315 -43.91 -48.20 -11.02
C THR A 315 -43.35 -47.10 -11.93
N THR A 316 -43.66 -45.85 -11.60
CA THR A 316 -43.01 -44.70 -12.23
C THR A 316 -41.88 -44.22 -11.34
N ILE A 317 -40.72 -43.95 -11.95
CA ILE A 317 -39.53 -43.48 -11.24
C ILE A 317 -39.19 -42.10 -11.78
N ASP A 318 -39.49 -41.07 -10.99
CA ASP A 318 -39.15 -39.70 -11.34
C ASP A 318 -37.84 -39.29 -10.67
N ALA A 319 -37.02 -38.58 -11.43
CA ALA A 319 -35.77 -37.99 -10.97
C ALA A 319 -35.99 -36.53 -10.51
N GLY A 320 -35.46 -36.15 -9.34
CA GLY A 320 -35.66 -34.79 -8.84
C GLY A 320 -34.88 -34.45 -7.57
N PHE A 321 -35.31 -33.37 -6.92
CA PHE A 321 -34.78 -32.90 -5.64
C PHE A 321 -35.89 -32.90 -4.59
N HIS A 322 -35.67 -33.56 -3.44
CA HIS A 322 -36.62 -33.62 -2.34
C HIS A 322 -36.17 -32.69 -1.21
N TYR A 323 -36.63 -31.44 -1.25
CA TYR A 323 -36.20 -30.36 -0.36
C TYR A 323 -37.40 -29.68 0.31
N GLY A 324 -37.33 -29.45 1.61
CA GLY A 324 -38.40 -28.77 2.36
C GLY A 324 -39.73 -29.54 2.42
N GLY A 325 -39.75 -30.84 2.11
CA GLY A 325 -40.96 -31.67 2.03
C GLY A 325 -41.61 -31.70 0.64
N ASP A 326 -41.14 -30.89 -0.29
CA ASP A 326 -41.60 -30.88 -1.68
C ASP A 326 -40.62 -31.62 -2.60
N PHE A 327 -41.16 -32.18 -3.70
CA PHE A 327 -40.36 -32.85 -4.72
C PHE A 327 -40.36 -32.04 -6.03
N PHE A 328 -39.18 -31.61 -6.44
CA PHE A 328 -38.96 -30.85 -7.66
C PHE A 328 -38.42 -31.77 -8.75
N GLN A 329 -39.29 -32.17 -9.68
CA GLN A 329 -38.94 -33.05 -10.79
C GLN A 329 -38.01 -32.33 -11.78
N ILE A 330 -36.98 -33.02 -12.23
CA ILE A 330 -36.03 -32.53 -13.25
C ILE A 330 -36.58 -32.86 -14.64
N ASP A 331 -36.38 -31.94 -15.59
CA ASP A 331 -36.59 -32.20 -17.02
C ASP A 331 -35.39 -32.99 -17.57
N PRO A 332 -35.56 -34.27 -18.00
CA PRO A 332 -34.47 -35.09 -18.51
C PRO A 332 -33.76 -34.46 -19.71
N ALA A 333 -34.47 -33.65 -20.51
CA ALA A 333 -33.89 -32.96 -21.67
C ALA A 333 -32.85 -31.90 -21.27
N ARG A 334 -32.94 -31.38 -20.04
CA ARG A 334 -32.02 -30.38 -19.46
C ARG A 334 -30.92 -30.99 -18.60
N ASN A 335 -30.86 -32.31 -18.50
CA ASN A 335 -29.87 -32.98 -17.65
C ASN A 335 -28.51 -33.13 -18.33
N LYS A 336 -27.87 -32.00 -18.67
CA LYS A 336 -26.54 -31.96 -19.32
C LYS A 336 -25.45 -31.41 -18.39
N GLY A 337 -25.70 -31.43 -17.08
CA GLY A 337 -24.79 -30.93 -16.04
C GLY A 337 -25.42 -29.84 -15.16
N GLY A 338 -24.76 -29.53 -14.05
CA GLY A 338 -25.23 -28.56 -13.05
C GLY A 338 -25.61 -27.19 -13.64
N ASP A 339 -24.79 -26.66 -14.54
CA ASP A 339 -25.07 -25.37 -15.19
C ASP A 339 -26.39 -25.41 -15.96
N SER A 340 -26.66 -26.47 -16.72
CA SER A 340 -27.93 -26.60 -17.47
C SER A 340 -29.16 -26.81 -16.57
N LEU A 341 -28.96 -27.40 -15.38
CA LEU A 341 -30.03 -27.66 -14.42
C LEU A 341 -30.49 -26.38 -13.72
N TRP A 342 -29.56 -25.50 -13.34
CA TRP A 342 -29.87 -24.35 -12.49
C TRP A 342 -29.58 -22.96 -13.10
N HIS A 343 -29.15 -22.85 -14.37
CA HIS A 343 -28.68 -21.59 -14.96
C HIS A 343 -29.59 -20.38 -14.70
N ASN A 344 -30.91 -20.59 -14.76
CA ASN A 344 -31.90 -19.51 -14.62
C ASN A 344 -32.48 -19.39 -13.21
N GLN A 345 -32.08 -20.26 -12.28
CA GLN A 345 -32.61 -20.34 -10.92
C GLN A 345 -31.55 -20.01 -9.87
N THR A 346 -30.27 -19.92 -10.24
CA THR A 346 -29.22 -19.54 -9.30
C THR A 346 -29.29 -18.05 -8.96
N ILE A 347 -29.36 -17.77 -7.67
CA ILE A 347 -29.29 -16.44 -7.09
C ILE A 347 -28.15 -16.41 -6.07
N CYS A 348 -27.55 -15.24 -5.88
CA CYS A 348 -26.50 -15.06 -4.89
C CYS A 348 -27.12 -14.49 -3.61
N MET A 349 -26.94 -15.16 -2.48
CA MET A 349 -27.51 -14.76 -1.19
C MET A 349 -26.41 -14.53 -0.14
N PRO A 350 -26.60 -13.57 0.79
CA PRO A 350 -25.67 -13.38 1.89
C PRO A 350 -25.78 -14.55 2.88
N ASP A 351 -24.64 -15.11 3.27
CA ASP A 351 -24.53 -16.04 4.38
C ASP A 351 -24.36 -15.24 5.68
N SER A 352 -25.37 -15.35 6.56
CA SER A 352 -25.43 -14.59 7.80
C SER A 352 -24.34 -14.95 8.82
N ASN A 353 -23.73 -16.14 8.71
CA ASN A 353 -22.84 -16.66 9.75
C ASN A 353 -21.35 -16.56 9.40
N HIS A 354 -21.05 -16.34 8.12
CA HIS A 354 -19.68 -16.32 7.63
C HIS A 354 -19.32 -14.98 7.00
N TYR A 355 -18.05 -14.63 7.13
CA TYR A 355 -17.47 -13.44 6.52
C TYR A 355 -16.26 -13.85 5.68
N GLN A 356 -15.89 -12.98 4.78
CA GLN A 356 -14.67 -13.10 3.99
C GLN A 356 -13.91 -11.79 4.12
N TRP A 357 -12.60 -11.90 4.31
CA TRP A 357 -11.70 -10.75 4.16
C TRP A 357 -11.06 -10.81 2.77
N GLY A 358 -10.83 -9.67 2.16
CA GLY A 358 -10.29 -9.66 0.80
C GLY A 358 -9.73 -8.33 0.36
N ALA A 359 -9.30 -8.30 -0.89
CA ALA A 359 -8.80 -7.10 -1.56
C ALA A 359 -9.42 -6.90 -2.95
N SER A 360 -9.44 -5.65 -3.41
CA SER A 360 -9.69 -5.31 -4.80
C SER A 360 -8.40 -5.44 -5.61
N TYR A 361 -8.38 -6.38 -6.54
CA TYR A 361 -7.26 -6.58 -7.46
C TYR A 361 -6.97 -5.32 -8.30
N GLU A 362 -8.01 -4.66 -8.81
CA GLU A 362 -7.89 -3.47 -9.63
C GLU A 362 -7.29 -2.31 -8.84
N LEU A 363 -7.75 -2.09 -7.61
CA LEU A 363 -7.17 -1.03 -6.79
C LEU A 363 -5.72 -1.33 -6.41
N LEU A 364 -5.38 -2.59 -6.13
CA LEU A 364 -3.99 -3.02 -5.92
C LEU A 364 -3.12 -2.74 -7.16
N VAL A 365 -3.61 -3.01 -8.37
CA VAL A 365 -2.91 -2.68 -9.63
C VAL A 365 -2.67 -1.17 -9.73
N ILE A 366 -3.68 -0.34 -9.46
CA ILE A 366 -3.56 1.12 -9.48
C ILE A 366 -2.53 1.59 -8.44
N ILE A 367 -2.59 1.06 -7.22
CA ILE A 367 -1.63 1.39 -6.14
C ILE A 367 -0.21 1.04 -6.57
N VAL A 368 0.02 -0.12 -7.18
CA VAL A 368 1.34 -0.52 -7.69
C VAL A 368 1.81 0.43 -8.78
N ILE A 369 0.96 0.82 -9.73
CA ILE A 369 1.31 1.81 -10.76
C ILE A 369 1.71 3.14 -10.12
N CYS A 370 0.93 3.64 -9.16
CA CYS A 370 1.25 4.86 -8.44
C CYS A 370 2.58 4.74 -7.67
N GLN A 371 2.84 3.59 -7.05
CA GLN A 371 4.07 3.33 -6.32
C GLN A 371 5.30 3.29 -7.25
N ILE A 372 5.16 2.75 -8.47
CA ILE A 372 6.20 2.76 -9.50
C ILE A 372 6.51 4.17 -9.96
N LEU A 373 5.47 4.96 -10.27
CA LEU A 373 5.62 6.34 -10.69
C LEU A 373 6.31 7.18 -9.60
N TRP A 374 5.86 7.02 -8.36
CA TRP A 374 6.47 7.67 -7.20
C TRP A 374 7.94 7.25 -7.04
N SER A 375 8.24 5.95 -7.05
CA SER A 375 9.60 5.43 -6.84
C SER A 375 10.55 5.88 -7.95
N THR A 376 10.09 5.88 -9.20
CA THR A 376 10.85 6.35 -10.36
C THR A 376 11.15 7.84 -10.24
N ALA A 377 10.15 8.66 -9.87
CA ALA A 377 10.33 10.09 -9.70
C ALA A 377 11.32 10.42 -8.56
N MET A 378 11.23 9.71 -7.42
CA MET A 378 12.19 9.79 -6.32
C MET A 378 13.61 9.46 -6.78
N LEU A 379 13.80 8.37 -7.54
CA LEU A 379 15.11 7.96 -8.02
C LEU A 379 15.71 8.98 -9.02
N VAL A 380 14.92 9.48 -9.96
CA VAL A 380 15.37 10.46 -10.96
C VAL A 380 15.80 11.76 -10.29
N VAL A 381 14.97 12.30 -9.40
CA VAL A 381 15.29 13.55 -8.70
C VAL A 381 16.50 13.38 -7.80
N TRP A 382 16.60 12.25 -7.10
CA TRP A 382 17.70 11.94 -6.22
C TRP A 382 19.04 11.78 -6.96
N THR A 383 19.06 10.98 -8.03
CA THR A 383 20.24 10.77 -8.88
C THR A 383 20.69 12.08 -9.53
N TYR A 384 19.74 12.90 -9.99
CA TYR A 384 20.04 14.22 -10.54
C TYR A 384 20.68 15.16 -9.49
N ALA A 385 20.11 15.23 -8.27
CA ALA A 385 20.64 16.03 -7.18
C ALA A 385 22.03 15.55 -6.74
N CYS A 386 22.22 14.24 -6.61
CA CYS A 386 23.49 13.66 -6.20
C CYS A 386 24.59 13.83 -7.25
N GLY A 387 24.28 13.63 -8.53
CA GLY A 387 25.26 13.75 -9.62
C GLY A 387 25.69 15.18 -9.90
N ASN A 388 24.86 16.17 -9.58
CA ASN A 388 25.12 17.58 -9.87
C ASN A 388 25.54 18.42 -8.65
N SER A 389 25.59 17.85 -7.45
CA SER A 389 25.98 18.59 -6.24
C SER A 389 27.49 18.71 -6.11
N ALA A 390 27.95 19.95 -5.91
CA ALA A 390 29.35 20.25 -5.63
C ALA A 390 29.75 19.76 -4.23
N THR A 391 28.85 19.82 -3.25
CA THR A 391 29.15 19.37 -1.87
C THR A 391 29.42 17.87 -1.83
N LEU A 392 28.67 17.06 -2.58
CA LEU A 392 28.92 15.62 -2.66
C LEU A 392 30.22 15.30 -3.38
N LEU A 393 30.49 15.98 -4.49
CA LEU A 393 31.76 15.82 -5.21
C LEU A 393 32.96 16.22 -4.34
N SER A 394 32.78 17.10 -3.36
CA SER A 394 33.80 17.47 -2.38
C SER A 394 33.98 16.47 -1.22
N GLY A 395 33.21 15.37 -1.19
CA GLY A 395 33.30 14.33 -0.16
C GLY A 395 32.67 14.69 1.18
N ARG A 396 31.94 15.82 1.27
CA ARG A 396 31.27 16.24 2.50
C ARG A 396 29.94 15.50 2.69
N LYS A 397 29.60 15.19 3.94
CA LYS A 397 28.29 14.62 4.28
C LYS A 397 27.20 15.67 4.11
N MET A 398 26.25 15.37 3.22
CA MET A 398 24.97 16.05 3.15
C MET A 398 24.13 15.71 4.38
N GLY A 399 23.93 16.69 5.24
CA GLY A 399 23.07 16.59 6.41
C GLY A 399 22.41 17.93 6.68
N LEU A 400 21.26 17.90 7.35
CA LEU A 400 20.51 19.11 7.72
C LEU A 400 21.40 20.14 8.44
N PHE A 401 22.26 19.67 9.35
CA PHE A 401 23.21 20.53 10.06
C PHE A 401 24.26 21.15 9.14
N THR A 402 24.75 20.41 8.14
CA THR A 402 25.64 20.98 7.12
C THR A 402 24.92 22.06 6.33
N ALA A 403 23.66 21.83 5.97
CA ALA A 403 22.84 22.84 5.29
C ALA A 403 22.64 24.09 6.16
N MET A 404 22.35 23.91 7.45
CA MET A 404 22.23 25.02 8.41
C MET A 404 23.53 25.80 8.57
N LEU A 405 24.67 25.11 8.70
CA LEU A 405 25.99 25.74 8.80
C LEU A 405 26.34 26.51 7.53
N LEU A 406 26.08 25.92 6.36
CA LEU A 406 26.30 26.57 5.07
C LEU A 406 25.41 27.81 4.92
N LEU A 407 24.18 27.78 5.43
CA LEU A 407 23.31 28.96 5.43
C LEU A 407 23.73 30.03 6.44
N SER A 408 24.32 29.62 7.56
CA SER A 408 24.72 30.53 8.65
C SER A 408 25.87 31.46 8.27
N GLU A 409 26.76 31.04 7.38
CA GLU A 409 27.93 31.82 6.97
C GLU A 409 27.57 33.08 6.16
N PRO A 410 26.70 33.02 5.13
CA PRO A 410 26.15 34.19 4.47
C PRO A 410 25.39 35.12 5.42
N LEU A 411 24.58 34.54 6.33
CA LEU A 411 23.85 35.30 7.34
C LEU A 411 24.80 36.14 8.19
N ARG A 412 25.88 35.50 8.66
CA ARG A 412 26.87 36.15 9.48
C ARG A 412 27.59 37.28 8.73
N LYS A 413 27.97 37.07 7.46
CA LYS A 413 28.63 38.11 6.65
C LYS A 413 27.75 39.35 6.51
N GLU A 414 26.46 39.17 6.22
CA GLU A 414 25.55 40.29 6.08
C GLU A 414 25.34 41.03 7.40
N LEU A 415 25.23 40.30 8.52
CA LEU A 415 25.13 40.91 9.84
C LEU A 415 26.40 41.69 10.20
N ASP A 416 27.58 41.16 9.85
CA ASP A 416 28.86 41.82 10.10
C ASP A 416 28.98 43.09 9.23
N ASP A 417 28.65 43.02 7.94
CA ASP A 417 28.66 44.16 7.00
C ASP A 417 27.66 45.26 7.40
N GLU A 418 26.46 44.89 7.85
CA GLU A 418 25.46 45.83 8.37
C GLU A 418 25.88 46.39 9.74
N SER A 419 26.54 45.59 10.59
CA SER A 419 27.07 46.09 11.86
C SER A 419 28.19 47.12 11.66
N ASP A 420 29.02 46.95 10.63
CA ASP A 420 30.07 47.89 10.27
C ASP A 420 29.50 49.14 9.60
N ALA A 421 28.44 49.00 8.79
CA ALA A 421 27.67 50.13 8.27
C ALA A 421 26.94 50.90 9.40
N ALA A 422 26.33 50.19 10.35
CA ALA A 422 25.65 50.76 11.51
C ALA A 422 26.63 51.35 12.52
N ARG A 423 27.85 50.82 12.66
CA ARG A 423 28.92 51.40 13.48
C ARG A 423 29.36 52.77 12.95
N LYS A 424 29.14 53.06 11.66
CA LYS A 424 29.36 54.39 11.07
C LYS A 424 28.19 55.38 11.30
N LEU A 425 27.08 54.95 11.91
CA LEU A 425 25.93 55.80 12.25
C LEU A 425 25.67 55.83 13.78
N PRO A 426 25.49 57.02 14.39
CA PRO A 426 25.56 57.19 15.85
C PRO A 426 24.28 56.81 16.61
N THR A 427 23.53 55.78 16.21
CA THR A 427 22.27 55.38 16.86
C THR A 427 22.30 53.94 17.33
N LYS A 428 22.99 53.73 18.47
CA LYS A 428 22.93 52.50 19.29
C LYS A 428 21.50 52.31 19.84
N GLY A 429 20.81 51.24 19.45
CA GLY A 429 19.69 50.75 20.29
C GLY A 429 18.61 49.87 19.66
N LYS A 430 18.52 49.71 18.33
CA LYS A 430 17.37 49.02 17.70
C LYS A 430 17.68 47.82 16.80
N LEU A 431 18.90 47.31 16.80
CA LEU A 431 19.31 46.26 15.87
C LEU A 431 18.70 44.87 16.15
N HIS A 432 18.19 44.62 17.37
CA HIS A 432 17.62 43.31 17.75
C HIS A 432 16.09 43.19 17.64
N SER A 433 15.39 44.14 17.04
CA SER A 433 13.95 44.02 16.86
C SER A 433 13.62 42.98 15.77
N GLU A 434 12.73 42.01 16.06
CA GLU A 434 12.28 40.97 15.11
C GLU A 434 11.78 41.58 13.78
N LYS A 435 11.18 42.78 13.82
CA LYS A 435 10.74 43.51 12.62
C LYS A 435 11.90 43.90 11.72
N ASN A 436 13.05 44.28 12.27
CA ASN A 436 14.24 44.64 11.49
C ASN A 436 14.90 43.39 10.92
N LEU A 437 15.02 42.31 11.70
CA LEU A 437 15.52 41.01 11.22
C LEU A 437 14.66 40.44 10.08
N ARG A 438 13.32 40.57 10.17
CA ARG A 438 12.41 40.23 9.05
C ARG A 438 12.60 41.15 7.85
N GLY A 439 12.89 42.43 8.06
CA GLY A 439 13.21 43.38 7.00
C GLY A 439 14.45 42.93 6.22
N ILE A 440 15.55 42.68 6.94
CA ILE A 440 16.83 42.21 6.40
C ILE A 440 16.65 40.89 5.66
N ALA A 441 15.94 39.91 6.24
CA ALA A 441 15.68 38.62 5.58
C ALA A 441 14.81 38.74 4.31
N ASN A 442 14.03 39.82 4.16
CA ASN A 442 13.25 40.08 2.96
C ASN A 442 14.02 40.87 1.90
N THR A 443 15.04 41.65 2.29
CA THR A 443 15.91 42.43 1.37
C THR A 443 17.20 41.72 1.01
N MET A 444 17.55 40.64 1.73
CA MET A 444 18.73 39.83 1.45
C MET A 444 18.70 39.35 0.01
N ASP A 445 19.76 39.73 -0.72
CA ASP A 445 19.96 39.21 -2.04
C ASP A 445 20.17 37.69 -1.98
N PRO A 446 19.75 36.99 -3.03
CA PRO A 446 19.89 35.56 -3.06
C PRO A 446 21.38 35.16 -2.93
N VAL A 447 21.77 34.44 -1.86
CA VAL A 447 23.14 33.93 -1.65
C VAL A 447 23.58 33.05 -2.82
N MET A 448 24.37 33.60 -3.72
CA MET A 448 24.98 32.85 -4.82
C MET A 448 26.31 32.29 -4.32
N TYR A 449 26.42 30.96 -4.25
CA TYR A 449 27.70 30.32 -4.01
C TYR A 449 28.59 30.54 -5.23
N GLU A 450 29.52 31.49 -5.12
CA GLU A 450 30.49 31.71 -6.18
C GLU A 450 31.39 30.47 -6.27
N ASN A 451 31.36 29.78 -7.41
CA ASN A 451 32.14 28.58 -7.77
C ASN A 451 33.67 28.83 -7.84
N SER A 452 34.21 29.55 -6.86
CA SER A 452 35.63 29.86 -6.70
C SER A 452 36.49 28.60 -6.56
N ILE A 453 35.92 27.48 -6.11
CA ILE A 453 36.60 26.18 -6.01
C ILE A 453 36.86 25.57 -7.41
N LEU A 454 35.91 25.63 -8.35
CA LEU A 454 36.12 25.15 -9.72
C LEU A 454 37.12 26.00 -10.50
N LYS A 455 37.16 27.32 -10.27
CA LYS A 455 38.19 28.21 -10.86
C LYS A 455 39.60 27.90 -10.37
N ARG A 456 39.79 27.36 -9.15
CA ARG A 456 41.14 27.00 -8.63
C ARG A 456 41.66 25.68 -9.18
N VAL A 457 40.80 24.68 -9.38
CA VAL A 457 41.24 23.38 -9.93
C VAL A 457 41.64 23.50 -11.40
N GLY A 458 40.92 24.28 -12.21
CA GLY A 458 41.28 24.53 -13.61
C GLY A 458 42.56 25.35 -13.81
N ARG A 459 43.02 26.11 -12.81
CA ARG A 459 44.24 26.93 -12.90
C ARG A 459 45.50 26.18 -12.47
N LYS A 460 45.38 25.21 -11.54
CA LYS A 460 46.53 24.43 -11.06
C LYS A 460 46.99 23.34 -12.04
N GLY A 461 46.11 22.88 -12.94
CA GLY A 461 46.47 21.89 -13.97
C GLY A 461 47.14 22.44 -15.23
N ARG A 462 47.35 23.77 -15.34
CA ARG A 462 47.91 24.40 -16.56
C ARG A 462 49.26 25.08 -16.36
N GLN A 463 49.84 25.01 -15.17
CA GLN A 463 51.05 25.77 -14.83
C GLN A 463 52.30 24.89 -14.61
N ASP A 464 52.16 23.55 -14.61
CA ASP A 464 53.27 22.63 -14.36
C ASP A 464 53.80 21.91 -15.63
N ASP A 465 53.37 22.32 -16.83
CA ASP A 465 53.80 21.70 -18.11
C ASP A 465 54.76 22.59 -18.93
N LYS A 466 55.50 23.47 -18.24
CA LYS A 466 56.62 24.22 -18.82
C LYS A 466 57.80 24.22 -17.85
N ARG A 467 58.49 23.09 -17.77
CA ARG A 467 59.91 23.06 -17.40
C ARG A 467 60.60 21.83 -17.97
#